data_AF-A0A820T7U0-F1
#
_entry.id   AF-A0A820T7U0-F1
#
_cell.length_a   1.000
_cell.length_b   1.000
_cell.length_c   1.000
_cell.angle_alpha   90.00
_cell.angle_beta   90.00
_cell.angle_gamma   90.00
#
_symmetry.space_group_name_H-M   'P 1'
#
loop_
_entity.id
_entity.type
_entity.pdbx_description
1 polymer ?
#
loop_
_entity_poly.entity_id
_entity_poly.type
_entity_poly.pdbx_seq_one_letter_code
_entity_poly.pdbx_strand_id
1 'polypeptide(L)'
;PLLVNNIGLIVAGIATLLVPLCQTHIHLIIYCIIWGGFIAFHVSLSLIIVCQTVGLERYSNALGLTLMFRGITALSAPPIMGAIRDATNSFDIAFIIGGISFITSALMYF
;
A
#
# COMPACT_ATOMS: atom_id res chain seq x y z
N PRO A 1 -6.03 9.74 14.24
CA PRO A 1 -5.80 8.44 13.55
C PRO A 1 -5.75 8.60 12.03
N LEU A 2 -6.72 9.30 11.43
CA LEU A 2 -6.80 9.53 9.97
C LEU A 2 -5.61 10.34 9.41
N LEU A 3 -5.22 11.43 10.07
CA LEU A 3 -4.06 12.26 9.65
C LEU A 3 -2.74 11.47 9.64
N VAL A 4 -2.51 10.64 10.66
CA VAL A 4 -1.30 9.80 10.76
C VAL A 4 -1.26 8.77 9.63
N ASN A 5 -2.42 8.23 9.27
CA ASN A 5 -2.57 7.29 8.15
C ASN A 5 -2.24 7.95 6.81
N ASN A 6 -2.77 9.15 6.56
CA ASN A 6 -2.51 9.89 5.32
C ASN A 6 -1.05 10.29 5.16
N ILE A 7 -0.41 10.78 6.24
CA ILE A 7 1.02 11.12 6.21
C ILE A 7 1.85 9.86 5.90
N GLY A 8 1.53 8.73 6.52
CA GLY A 8 2.23 7.46 6.26
C GLY A 8 2.09 6.98 4.80
N LEU A 9 0.90 7.09 4.22
CA LEU A 9 0.65 6.74 2.81
C LEU A 9 1.36 7.68 1.84
N ILE A 10 1.41 8.99 2.13
CA ILE A 10 2.13 9.97 1.31
C ILE A 10 3.62 9.69 1.34
N VAL A 11 4.20 9.44 2.52
CA VAL A 11 5.63 9.12 2.67
C VAL A 11 5.96 7.80 1.96
N ALA A 12 5.11 6.77 2.09
CA ALA A 12 5.28 5.51 1.38
C ALA A 12 5.18 5.69 -0.14
N GLY A 13 4.21 6.46 -0.64
CA GLY A 13 4.01 6.73 -2.07
C GLY A 13 5.17 7.51 -2.70
N ILE A 14 5.68 8.53 -2.02
CA ILE A 14 6.87 9.29 -2.45
C ILE A 14 8.11 8.38 -2.45
N ALA A 15 8.28 7.55 -1.42
CA ALA A 15 9.37 6.59 -1.36
C ALA A 15 9.32 5.60 -2.54
N THR A 16 8.14 5.06 -2.87
CA THR A 16 7.95 4.13 -3.99
C THR A 16 8.19 4.79 -5.36
N LEU A 17 7.87 6.08 -5.52
CA LEU A 17 8.17 6.85 -6.74
C LEU A 17 9.67 7.13 -6.92
N LEU A 18 10.44 7.18 -5.83
CA LEU A 18 11.90 7.37 -5.87
C LEU A 18 12.68 6.07 -6.10
N VAL A 19 12.07 4.89 -5.90
CA VAL A 19 12.68 3.57 -6.15
C VAL A 19 13.28 3.40 -7.56
N PRO A 20 12.59 3.73 -8.66
CA PRO A 20 13.14 3.54 -10.02
C PRO A 20 14.39 4.40 -10.32
N LEU A 21 14.67 5.43 -9.52
CA LEU A 21 15.88 6.25 -9.66
C LEU A 21 17.09 5.68 -8.91
N CYS A 22 16.88 4.70 -8.03
CA CYS A 22 17.89 4.15 -7.14
C CYS A 22 18.36 2.76 -7.60
N GLN A 23 19.35 2.70 -8.50
CA GLN A 23 19.87 1.46 -9.09
C GLN A 23 20.79 0.63 -8.18
N THR A 24 20.94 1.00 -6.89
CA THR A 24 21.87 0.32 -5.96
C THR A 24 21.12 -0.50 -4.93
N HIS A 25 21.60 -1.73 -4.66
CA HIS A 25 21.02 -2.65 -3.66
C HIS A 25 20.79 -2.01 -2.28
N ILE A 26 21.67 -1.10 -1.85
CA ILE A 26 21.57 -0.42 -0.55
C ILE A 26 20.30 0.46 -0.49
N HIS A 27 19.97 1.16 -1.57
CA HIS A 27 18.78 2.01 -1.63
C HIS A 27 17.49 1.19 -1.55
N LEU A 28 17.47 0.00 -2.14
CA LEU A 28 16.33 -0.93 -2.04
C LEU A 28 16.12 -1.43 -0.61
N ILE A 29 17.19 -1.70 0.15
CA ILE A 29 17.09 -2.13 1.55
C ILE A 29 16.51 -1.01 2.42
N ILE A 30 17.02 0.22 2.25
CA ILE A 30 16.53 1.40 2.98
C ILE A 30 15.05 1.64 2.65
N TYR A 31 14.68 1.53 1.38
CA TYR A 31 13.29 1.61 0.94
C TYR A 31 12.40 0.55 1.62
N CYS A 32 12.82 -0.73 1.63
CA CYS A 32 12.05 -1.81 2.25
C CYS A 32 11.82 -1.56 3.75
N ILE A 33 12.81 -1.04 4.48
CA ILE A 33 12.68 -0.72 5.90
C ILE A 33 11.66 0.40 6.11
N ILE A 34 11.79 1.49 5.34
CA ILE A 34 10.90 2.65 5.44
C ILE A 34 9.48 2.24 5.06
N TRP A 35 9.29 1.70 3.86
CA TRP A 35 7.99 1.28 3.35
C TRP A 35 7.34 0.22 4.24
N GLY A 36 8.11 -0.78 4.69
CA GLY A 36 7.66 -1.83 5.61
C GLY A 36 7.22 -1.30 6.98
N GLY A 37 7.92 -0.30 7.50
CA GLY A 37 7.51 0.38 8.73
C GLY A 37 6.18 1.12 8.56
N PHE A 38 6.06 1.96 7.53
CA PHE A 38 4.86 2.76 7.30
C PHE A 38 3.62 1.92 6.97
N ILE A 39 3.75 0.83 6.20
CA ILE A 39 2.63 -0.06 5.90
C ILE A 39 2.16 -0.83 7.14
N ALA A 40 3.06 -1.24 8.03
CA ALA A 40 2.70 -1.91 9.28
C ALA A 40 1.89 -0.99 10.21
N PHE A 41 2.29 0.29 10.28
CA PHE A 41 1.51 1.33 10.96
C PHE A 41 0.12 1.48 10.34
N HIS A 42 0.03 1.61 9.01
CA HIS A 42 -1.24 1.76 8.30
C HIS A 42 -2.21 0.59 8.58
N VAL A 43 -1.71 -0.66 8.50
CA VAL A 43 -2.52 -1.85 8.78
C VAL A 43 -3.01 -1.87 10.24
N SER A 44 -2.17 -1.50 11.19
CA SER A 44 -2.54 -1.42 12.61
C SER A 44 -3.60 -0.35 12.87
N LEU A 45 -3.46 0.83 12.27
CA LEU A 45 -4.42 1.92 12.35
C LEU A 45 -5.76 1.56 11.70
N SER A 46 -5.73 0.86 10.57
CA SER A 46 -6.94 0.45 9.83
C SER A 46 -7.85 -0.45 10.68
N LEU A 47 -7.29 -1.38 11.47
CA LEU A 47 -8.07 -2.22 12.39
C LEU A 47 -8.75 -1.40 13.49
N ILE A 48 -8.03 -0.41 14.04
CA ILE A 48 -8.56 0.50 15.07
C ILE A 48 -9.70 1.34 14.51
N ILE A 49 -9.54 1.90 13.30
CA ILE A 49 -10.57 2.72 12.64
C ILE A 49 -11.82 1.88 12.36
N VAL A 50 -11.69 0.67 11.81
CA VAL A 50 -12.84 -0.22 11.55
C VAL A 50 -13.58 -0.58 12.84
N CYS A 51 -12.85 -0.82 13.93
CA CYS A 51 -13.44 -1.08 15.24
C CYS A 51 -14.26 0.13 15.75
N GLN A 52 -13.77 1.34 15.54
CA GLN A 52 -14.45 2.56 15.98
C GLN A 52 -15.65 2.94 15.10
N THR A 53 -15.63 2.65 13.79
CA THR A 53 -16.66 3.10 12.84
C THR A 53 -17.87 2.17 12.76
N VAL A 54 -17.68 0.86 12.92
CA VAL A 54 -18.74 -0.14 12.63
C VAL A 54 -19.45 -0.63 13.90
N GLY A 55 -18.87 -0.42 15.08
CA GLY A 55 -19.37 -0.93 16.35
C GLY A 55 -19.12 -2.44 16.53
N LEU A 56 -19.05 -2.89 17.79
CA LEU A 56 -18.67 -4.26 18.16
C LEU A 56 -19.54 -5.35 17.51
N GLU A 57 -20.81 -5.05 17.23
CA GLU A 57 -21.79 -6.02 16.72
C GLU A 57 -21.53 -6.45 15.27
N ARG A 58 -20.93 -5.55 14.46
CA ARG A 58 -20.70 -5.76 13.02
C ARG A 58 -19.21 -5.79 12.63
N TYR A 59 -18.31 -5.66 13.60
CA TYR A 59 -16.86 -5.63 13.40
C TYR A 59 -16.33 -6.85 12.63
N SER A 60 -16.73 -8.07 13.04
CA SER A 60 -16.27 -9.32 12.39
C SER A 60 -16.70 -9.40 10.93
N ASN A 61 -17.94 -8.99 10.62
CA ASN A 61 -18.46 -9.01 9.25
C ASN A 61 -17.75 -7.97 8.35
N ALA A 62 -17.52 -6.76 8.86
CA ALA A 62 -16.80 -5.71 8.14
C ALA A 62 -15.32 -6.08 7.89
N LEU A 63 -14.66 -6.67 8.89
CA LEU A 63 -13.30 -7.18 8.71
C LEU A 63 -13.25 -8.34 7.71
N GLY A 64 -14.17 -9.30 7.79
CA GLY A 64 -14.25 -10.43 6.87
C GLY A 64 -14.40 -9.97 5.41
N LEU A 65 -15.29 -9.00 5.17
CA LEU A 65 -15.48 -8.41 3.85
C LEU A 65 -14.23 -7.67 3.35
N THR A 66 -13.59 -6.87 4.22
CA THR A 66 -12.34 -6.17 3.90
C THR A 66 -11.21 -7.16 3.56
N LEU A 67 -11.10 -8.26 4.31
CA LEU A 67 -10.13 -9.32 4.04
C LEU A 67 -10.42 -10.04 2.72
N MET A 68 -11.69 -10.28 2.37
CA MET A 68 -12.04 -10.86 1.08
C MET A 68 -11.53 -10.01 -0.08
N PHE A 69 -11.79 -8.70 -0.05
CA PHE A 69 -11.27 -7.80 -1.08
C PHE A 69 -9.75 -7.79 -1.12
N ARG A 70 -9.08 -7.72 0.04
CA ARG A 70 -7.61 -7.81 0.12
C ARG A 70 -7.06 -9.11 -0.46
N GLY A 71 -7.74 -10.23 -0.23
CA GLY A 71 -7.37 -11.54 -0.78
C GLY A 71 -7.47 -11.58 -2.31
N ILE A 72 -8.57 -11.05 -2.87
CA ILE A 72 -8.75 -10.94 -4.32
C ILE A 72 -7.65 -10.05 -4.92
N THR A 73 -7.39 -8.89 -4.31
CA THR A 73 -6.32 -7.99 -4.75
C THR A 73 -4.96 -8.68 -4.70
N ALA A 74 -4.65 -9.39 -3.62
CA ALA A 74 -3.38 -10.11 -3.47
C ALA A 74 -3.20 -11.24 -4.50
N LEU A 75 -4.29 -11.90 -4.91
CA LEU A 75 -4.25 -12.90 -5.98
C LEU A 75 -4.07 -12.24 -7.36
N SER A 76 -4.68 -11.08 -7.59
CA SER A 76 -4.60 -10.34 -8.86
C SER A 76 -3.30 -9.53 -9.03
N ALA A 77 -2.60 -9.16 -7.96
CA ALA A 77 -1.41 -8.33 -8.03
C ALA A 77 -0.22 -9.02 -8.75
N PRO A 78 0.12 -10.30 -8.50
CA PRO A 78 1.18 -11.00 -9.23
C PRO A 78 0.97 -11.09 -10.76
N PRO A 79 -0.22 -11.48 -11.30
CA PRO A 79 -0.41 -11.53 -12.75
C PRO A 79 -0.40 -10.14 -13.39
N ILE A 80 -0.95 -9.12 -12.71
CA ILE A 80 -0.89 -7.73 -13.19
C ILE A 80 0.56 -7.25 -13.26
N MET A 81 1.34 -7.49 -12.19
CA MET A 81 2.77 -7.16 -12.12
C MET A 81 3.57 -7.91 -13.20
N GLY A 82 3.26 -9.19 -13.42
CA GLY A 82 3.86 -10.01 -14.48
C GLY A 82 3.59 -9.44 -15.87
N ALA A 83 2.33 -9.12 -16.18
CA ALA A 83 1.96 -8.52 -17.46
C ALA A 83 2.63 -7.14 -17.70
N ILE A 84 2.75 -6.31 -16.66
CA ILE A 84 3.46 -5.02 -16.75
C ILE A 84 4.96 -5.22 -17.01
N ARG A 85 5.58 -6.21 -16.36
CA ARG A 85 6.97 -6.59 -16.59
C ARG A 85 7.17 -7.08 -18.02
N ASP A 86 6.28 -7.93 -18.52
CA ASP A 86 6.36 -8.50 -19.87
C ASP A 86 6.20 -7.42 -20.95
N ALA A 87 5.35 -6.41 -20.73
CA ALA A 87 5.15 -5.30 -21.65
C ALA A 87 6.31 -4.27 -21.64
N THR A 88 6.91 -4.02 -20.47
CA THR A 88 7.88 -2.92 -20.28
C THR A 88 9.33 -3.39 -20.30
N ASN A 89 9.60 -4.69 -20.12
CA ASN A 89 10.93 -5.25 -19.84
C ASN A 89 11.64 -4.67 -18.60
N SER A 90 10.96 -3.85 -17.78
CA SER A 90 11.52 -3.20 -16.59
C SER A 90 10.47 -3.09 -15.48
N PHE A 91 10.90 -3.23 -14.23
CA PHE A 91 10.02 -3.13 -13.06
C PHE A 91 9.71 -1.69 -12.64
N ASP A 92 10.44 -0.71 -13.19
CA ASP A 92 10.35 0.70 -12.82
C ASP A 92 8.94 1.26 -13.01
N ILE A 93 8.27 0.90 -14.11
CA ILE A 93 6.89 1.34 -14.37
C ILE A 93 5.92 0.78 -13.33
N ALA A 94 6.13 -0.45 -12.87
CA ALA A 94 5.25 -1.04 -11.87
C ALA A 94 5.41 -0.36 -10.49
N PHE A 95 6.62 0.06 -10.14
CA PHE A 95 6.86 0.89 -8.96
C PHE A 95 6.23 2.28 -9.08
N ILE A 96 6.31 2.92 -10.25
CA ILE A 96 5.66 4.22 -10.51
C ILE A 96 4.14 4.11 -10.36
N ILE A 97 3.52 3.11 -10.99
CA ILE A 97 2.08 2.85 -10.90
C ILE A 97 1.66 2.57 -9.45
N GLY A 98 2.47 1.78 -8.73
CA GLY A 98 2.27 1.51 -7.31
C GLY A 98 2.32 2.78 -6.45
N GLY A 99 3.33 3.64 -6.65
CA GLY A 99 3.48 4.90 -5.92
C GLY A 99 2.34 5.88 -6.16
N ILE A 100 1.89 6.03 -7.41
CA ILE A 100 0.73 6.87 -7.76
C ILE A 100 -0.55 6.34 -7.10
N SER A 101 -0.74 5.02 -7.06
CA SER A 101 -1.89 4.38 -6.41
C SER A 101 -1.92 4.65 -4.90
N PHE A 102 -0.77 4.63 -4.22
CA PHE A 102 -0.67 4.99 -2.80
C PHE A 102 -0.98 6.46 -2.54
N ILE A 103 -0.48 7.38 -3.38
CA ILE A 103 -0.77 8.81 -3.27
C ILE A 103 -2.27 9.08 -3.49
N THR A 104 -2.87 8.43 -4.49
CA THR A 104 -4.30 8.56 -4.77
C THR A 104 -5.15 8.04 -3.61
N SER A 105 -4.73 6.94 -2.99
CA SER A 105 -5.38 6.39 -1.79
C SER A 105 -5.28 7.34 -0.58
N ALA A 106 -4.14 8.03 -0.43
CA ALA A 106 -3.97 9.03 0.62
C ALA A 106 -4.89 10.26 0.42
N LEU A 107 -5.14 10.64 -0.83
CA LEU A 107 -6.04 11.75 -1.17
C LEU A 107 -7.51 11.39 -0.96
N MET A 108 -7.89 10.12 -1.18
CA MET A 108 -9.25 9.63 -0.99
C MET A 108 -9.66 9.52 0.49
N TYR A 109 -8.68 9.38 1.40
CA TYR A 109 -8.90 9.31 2.86
C TYR A 109 -8.99 10.69 3.54
N PHE A 110 -9.20 11.76 2.76
CA PHE A 110 -9.36 13.14 3.25
C PHE A 110 -10.83 13.50 3.46
#